data_AF-A0A7G1IGT7-F1
#
_entry.id   AF-A0A7G1IGT7-F1
#
_cell.length_a   1.000
_cell.length_b   1.000
_cell.length_c   1.000
_cell.angle_alpha   90.00
_cell.angle_beta   90.00
_cell.angle_gamma   90.00
#
_symmetry.space_group_name_H-M   'P 1'
#
loop_
_entity.id
_entity.type
_entity.pdbx_description
1 polymer ?
#
loop_
_entity_poly.entity_id
_entity_poly.type
_entity_poly.pdbx_seq_one_letter_code
_entity_poly.pdbx_strand_id
1 'polypeptide(L)'
;MPSKSLLRPVLAVSDVRRVDGAREAVTGSIDPAGVFGRRDRYVNDWDDTSRVDWVAGIGATLVRGHGRLDGPRRVVVTTPSGREVVLAVRHAVVICTGSRSAIPDLPGLAEARPWTNREANDSSDVPNRLAVVGAGGVGVEMATAWQGLGSKVTLLARGSRLLPRMEPFVGELVGRGLAEAGVDVRTGVTVRELSRAYPYCPLALALTDGTELEVDEILFATGRKPSPTTSAWKQSD
;
A
#
# COMPACT_ATOMS: atom_id res chain seq x y z
N MET A 1 -0.93 -12.50 1.39
CA MET A 1 -0.16 -11.60 0.49
C MET A 1 -1.15 -10.82 -0.37
N PRO A 2 -1.74 -9.73 0.17
CA PRO A 2 -2.96 -9.13 -0.39
C PRO A 2 -2.78 -8.50 -1.78
N SER A 3 -1.70 -7.76 -2.02
CA SER A 3 -1.51 -7.06 -3.30
C SER A 3 -1.41 -8.01 -4.50
N LYS A 4 -0.74 -9.16 -4.34
CA LYS A 4 -0.60 -10.15 -5.40
C LYS A 4 -1.89 -10.90 -5.68
N SER A 5 -2.75 -11.08 -4.68
CA SER A 5 -4.09 -11.64 -4.90
C SER A 5 -5.00 -10.68 -5.66
N LEU A 6 -4.90 -9.37 -5.42
CA LEU A 6 -5.65 -8.34 -6.16
C LEU A 6 -5.16 -8.20 -7.62
N LEU A 7 -3.84 -8.20 -7.83
CA LEU A 7 -3.24 -8.03 -9.15
C LEU A 7 -3.47 -9.21 -10.10
N ARG A 8 -3.45 -10.44 -9.58
CA ARG A 8 -3.40 -11.63 -10.44
C ARG A 8 -4.58 -11.74 -11.42
N PRO A 9 -5.85 -11.53 -11.01
CA PRO A 9 -6.99 -11.53 -11.94
C PRO A 9 -6.88 -10.46 -13.01
N VAL A 10 -6.45 -9.24 -12.65
CA VAL A 10 -6.21 -8.13 -13.58
C VAL A 10 -5.19 -8.52 -14.65
N LEU A 11 -4.06 -9.08 -14.23
CA LEU A 11 -3.02 -9.54 -15.15
C LEU A 11 -3.52 -10.70 -16.04
N ALA A 12 -4.26 -11.66 -15.47
CA ALA A 12 -4.79 -12.80 -16.23
C ALA A 12 -5.70 -12.36 -17.38
N VAL A 13 -6.64 -11.44 -17.12
CA VAL A 13 -7.53 -10.91 -18.16
C VAL A 13 -6.75 -10.09 -19.17
N SER A 14 -5.77 -9.30 -18.72
CA SER A 14 -4.90 -8.53 -19.60
C SER A 14 -4.10 -9.43 -20.56
N ASP A 15 -3.56 -10.55 -20.06
CA ASP A 15 -2.80 -11.52 -20.86
C ASP A 15 -3.70 -12.20 -21.89
N VAL A 16 -4.89 -12.67 -21.48
CA VAL A 16 -5.84 -13.34 -22.39
C VAL A 16 -6.28 -12.42 -23.52
N ARG A 17 -6.51 -11.13 -23.23
CA ARG A 17 -6.93 -10.14 -24.23
C ARG A 17 -5.89 -9.88 -25.33
N ARG A 18 -4.62 -10.27 -25.13
CA ARG A 18 -3.53 -10.11 -26.10
C ARG A 18 -3.33 -11.33 -27.02
N VAL A 19 -4.13 -12.39 -26.87
CA VAL A 19 -3.97 -13.63 -27.62
C VAL A 19 -5.18 -13.82 -28.56
N ASP A 20 -4.93 -13.79 -29.87
CA ASP A 20 -5.95 -14.05 -30.89
C ASP A 20 -6.59 -15.44 -30.67
N GLY A 21 -7.92 -15.53 -30.76
CA GLY A 21 -8.71 -16.73 -30.47
C GLY A 21 -9.10 -16.86 -29.00
N ALA A 22 -8.23 -16.47 -28.06
CA ALA A 22 -8.54 -16.49 -26.63
C ALA A 22 -9.27 -15.22 -26.18
N ARG A 23 -8.92 -14.05 -26.73
CA ARG A 23 -9.55 -12.77 -26.38
C ARG A 23 -11.06 -12.76 -26.68
N GLU A 24 -11.49 -13.44 -27.75
CA GLU A 24 -12.90 -13.54 -28.15
C GLU A 24 -13.73 -14.33 -27.14
N ALA A 25 -13.11 -15.21 -26.35
CA ALA A 25 -13.78 -15.94 -25.27
C ALA A 25 -13.99 -15.08 -24.00
N VAL A 26 -13.31 -13.93 -23.88
CA VAL A 26 -13.43 -13.02 -22.73
C VAL A 26 -14.23 -11.79 -23.11
N THR A 27 -15.54 -11.86 -22.92
CA THR A 27 -16.49 -10.81 -23.33
C THR A 27 -16.83 -9.82 -22.22
N GLY A 28 -16.51 -10.14 -20.96
CA GLY A 28 -16.85 -9.34 -19.78
C GLY A 28 -15.72 -8.48 -19.22
N SER A 29 -16.08 -7.62 -18.26
CA SER A 29 -15.15 -6.96 -17.35
C SER A 29 -14.81 -7.87 -16.17
N ILE A 30 -13.75 -7.51 -15.44
CA ILE A 30 -13.46 -8.15 -14.14
C ILE A 30 -14.58 -7.81 -13.18
N ASP A 31 -15.03 -8.81 -12.40
CA ASP A 31 -15.92 -8.62 -11.26
C ASP A 31 -15.09 -8.30 -10.00
N PRO A 32 -15.16 -7.07 -9.45
CA PRO A 32 -14.42 -6.71 -8.25
C PRO A 32 -14.78 -7.59 -7.04
N ALA A 33 -16.03 -8.02 -6.90
CA ALA A 33 -16.45 -8.86 -5.77
C ALA A 33 -15.71 -10.20 -5.78
N GLY A 34 -15.57 -10.84 -6.94
CA GLY A 34 -14.74 -12.03 -7.12
C GLY A 34 -13.26 -11.81 -6.80
N VAL A 35 -12.71 -10.65 -7.13
CA VAL A 35 -11.31 -10.29 -6.81
C VAL A 35 -11.11 -10.08 -5.32
N PHE A 36 -12.01 -9.34 -4.66
CA PHE A 36 -11.96 -9.12 -3.21
C PHE A 36 -12.15 -10.43 -2.44
N GLY A 37 -13.11 -11.27 -2.82
CA GLY A 37 -13.27 -12.60 -2.22
C GLY A 37 -12.05 -13.50 -2.42
N ARG A 38 -11.33 -13.37 -3.54
CA ARG A 38 -10.03 -14.05 -3.72
C ARG A 38 -8.98 -13.48 -2.76
N ARG A 39 -8.86 -12.16 -2.63
CA ARG A 39 -7.91 -11.53 -1.69
C ARG A 39 -8.16 -12.04 -0.28
N ASP A 40 -9.40 -12.00 0.19
CA ASP A 40 -9.79 -12.34 1.56
C ASP A 40 -9.37 -13.78 1.90
N ARG A 41 -9.66 -14.74 1.02
CA ARG A 41 -9.16 -16.13 1.16
C ARG A 41 -7.64 -16.24 1.24
N TYR A 42 -6.90 -15.45 0.45
CA TYR A 42 -5.42 -15.49 0.43
C TYR A 42 -4.76 -14.77 1.61
N VAL A 43 -5.53 -14.01 2.38
CA VAL A 43 -5.10 -13.42 3.65
C VAL A 43 -5.74 -14.13 4.84
N ASN A 44 -6.39 -15.28 4.61
CA ASN A 44 -7.13 -16.05 5.61
C ASN A 44 -8.14 -15.20 6.38
N ASP A 45 -8.85 -14.30 5.70
CA ASP A 45 -9.82 -13.39 6.34
C ASP A 45 -9.22 -12.57 7.49
N TRP A 46 -7.91 -12.28 7.38
CA TRP A 46 -7.10 -11.61 8.40
C TRP A 46 -6.94 -12.38 9.71
N ASP A 47 -7.25 -13.68 9.71
CA ASP A 47 -6.98 -14.59 10.81
C ASP A 47 -5.52 -15.05 10.81
N ASP A 48 -4.85 -14.80 11.94
CA ASP A 48 -3.46 -15.17 12.16
C ASP A 48 -3.30 -16.50 12.93
N THR A 49 -4.38 -17.22 13.26
CA THR A 49 -4.36 -18.47 14.04
C THR A 49 -3.34 -19.48 13.51
N SER A 50 -3.33 -19.76 12.20
CA SER A 50 -2.34 -20.66 11.59
C SER A 50 -0.86 -20.24 11.81
N ARG A 51 -0.59 -18.93 11.89
CA ARG A 51 0.75 -18.41 12.22
C ARG A 51 1.05 -18.56 13.70
N VAL A 52 0.07 -18.34 14.57
CA VAL A 52 0.20 -18.55 16.01
C VAL A 52 0.55 -20.01 16.30
N ASP A 53 -0.17 -20.95 15.67
CA ASP A 53 0.05 -22.38 15.82
C ASP A 53 1.45 -22.77 15.35
N TRP A 54 1.91 -22.19 14.24
CA TRP A 54 3.28 -22.41 13.77
C TRP A 54 4.33 -21.89 14.75
N VAL A 55 4.15 -20.68 15.32
CA VAL A 55 5.04 -20.11 16.34
C VAL A 55 5.11 -21.03 17.57
N ALA A 56 3.96 -21.56 18.01
CA ALA A 56 3.91 -22.52 19.10
C ALA A 56 4.61 -23.85 18.74
N GLY A 57 4.41 -24.33 17.51
CA GLY A 57 5.00 -25.58 17.00
C GLY A 57 6.53 -25.58 16.93
N ILE A 58 7.16 -24.40 16.75
CA ILE A 58 8.62 -24.26 16.84
C ILE A 58 9.13 -24.01 18.26
N GLY A 59 8.25 -24.08 19.27
CA GLY A 59 8.58 -23.87 20.67
C GLY A 59 8.80 -22.41 21.07
N ALA A 60 8.34 -21.44 20.26
CA ALA A 60 8.46 -20.02 20.57
C ALA A 60 7.23 -19.49 21.32
N THR A 61 7.44 -18.65 22.33
CA THR A 61 6.35 -17.97 23.04
C THR A 61 5.91 -16.73 22.29
N LEU A 62 4.64 -16.69 21.88
CA LEU A 62 4.02 -15.48 21.35
C LEU A 62 3.53 -14.58 22.49
N VAL A 63 3.95 -13.31 22.49
CA VAL A 63 3.40 -12.27 23.38
C VAL A 63 2.77 -11.19 22.52
N ARG A 64 1.44 -11.02 22.61
CA ARG A 64 0.71 -10.01 21.84
C ARG A 64 0.78 -8.65 22.54
N GLY A 65 1.17 -7.62 21.80
CA GLY A 65 1.19 -6.24 22.28
C GLY A 65 2.24 -5.39 21.59
N HIS A 66 2.46 -4.19 22.10
CA HIS A 66 3.49 -3.28 21.63
C HIS A 66 4.77 -3.43 22.47
N GLY A 67 5.84 -3.89 21.84
CA GLY A 67 7.14 -4.07 22.49
C GLY A 67 7.99 -2.81 22.47
N ARG A 68 8.61 -2.48 23.60
CA ARG A 68 9.64 -1.43 23.73
C ARG A 68 10.87 -1.95 24.45
N LEU A 69 12.04 -1.45 24.05
CA LEU A 69 13.27 -1.67 24.80
C LEU A 69 13.20 -0.85 26.09
N ASP A 70 13.58 -1.46 27.21
CA ASP A 70 13.40 -0.87 28.54
C ASP A 70 14.66 -1.07 29.39
N GLY A 71 15.78 -0.69 28.79
CA GLY A 71 17.12 -0.81 29.35
C GLY A 71 17.87 -2.08 28.94
N PRO A 72 19.10 -2.26 29.46
CA PRO A 72 19.93 -3.41 29.14
C PRO A 72 19.19 -4.71 29.48
N ARG A 73 19.14 -5.61 28.50
CA ARG A 73 18.56 -6.94 28.64
C ARG A 73 17.10 -6.97 29.11
N ARG A 74 16.31 -5.94 28.82
CA ARG A 74 14.92 -5.83 29.26
C ARG A 74 14.02 -5.31 28.15
N VAL A 75 12.91 -6.00 27.92
CA VAL A 75 11.87 -5.62 26.96
C VAL A 75 10.54 -5.58 27.70
N VAL A 76 9.74 -4.55 27.48
CA VAL A 76 8.36 -4.47 27.99
C VAL A 76 7.40 -4.57 26.83
N VAL A 77 6.38 -5.40 26.99
CA VAL A 77 5.27 -5.53 26.05
C VAL A 77 4.01 -5.01 26.71
N THR A 78 3.42 -3.95 26.15
CA THR A 78 2.10 -3.47 26.56
C THR A 78 1.04 -4.24 25.77
N THR A 79 0.27 -5.07 26.45
CA THR A 79 -0.80 -5.90 25.85
C THR A 79 -1.99 -5.05 25.39
N PRO A 80 -2.91 -5.59 24.57
CA PRO A 80 -4.15 -4.88 24.19
C PRO A 80 -5.01 -4.43 25.38
N SER A 81 -4.95 -5.15 26.51
CA SER A 81 -5.61 -4.76 27.77
C SER A 81 -4.91 -3.64 28.55
N GLY A 82 -3.79 -3.12 28.05
CA GLY A 82 -2.96 -2.13 28.75
C GLY A 82 -2.00 -2.72 29.79
N ARG A 83 -2.12 -4.01 30.14
CA ARG A 83 -1.17 -4.69 31.03
C ARG A 83 0.24 -4.74 30.43
N GLU A 84 1.24 -4.45 31.24
CA GLU A 84 2.65 -4.64 30.89
C GLU A 84 3.14 -6.07 31.21
N VAL A 85 3.87 -6.65 30.27
CA VAL A 85 4.60 -7.91 30.42
C VAL A 85 6.09 -7.61 30.29
N VAL A 86 6.86 -7.87 31.34
CA VAL A 86 8.31 -7.64 31.37
C VAL A 86 9.03 -8.92 30.96
N LEU A 87 9.92 -8.81 29.98
CA LEU A 87 10.72 -9.91 29.45
C LEU A 87 12.21 -9.66 29.73
N ALA A 88 12.85 -10.61 30.41
CA ALA A 88 14.29 -10.61 30.65
C ALA A 88 15.02 -11.25 29.46
N VAL A 89 16.04 -10.56 28.94
CA VAL A 89 16.79 -10.98 27.76
C VAL A 89 18.09 -11.68 28.19
N ARG A 90 18.20 -12.96 27.85
CA ARG A 90 19.39 -13.77 28.18
C ARG A 90 20.55 -13.55 27.21
N HIS A 91 20.26 -13.38 25.92
CA HIS A 91 21.28 -13.34 24.86
C HIS A 91 21.20 -12.07 24.01
N ALA A 92 20.11 -11.88 23.27
CA ALA A 92 19.97 -10.77 22.33
C ALA A 92 18.51 -10.38 22.12
N VAL A 93 18.31 -9.18 21.58
CA VAL A 93 17.03 -8.71 21.03
C VAL A 93 17.20 -8.50 19.53
N VAL A 94 16.30 -9.07 18.73
CA VAL A 94 16.27 -8.86 17.28
C VAL A 94 15.12 -7.93 16.94
N ILE A 95 15.41 -6.80 16.28
CA ILE A 95 14.41 -5.77 15.95
C ILE A 95 13.91 -6.01 14.52
N CYS A 96 12.68 -6.53 14.41
CA CYS A 96 12.03 -6.87 13.14
C CYS A 96 10.72 -6.07 12.93
N THR A 97 10.67 -4.79 13.32
CA THR A 97 9.45 -3.95 13.31
C THR A 97 9.01 -3.47 11.93
N GLY A 98 9.77 -3.79 10.89
CA GLY A 98 9.46 -3.46 9.51
C GLY A 98 9.48 -1.95 9.21
N SER A 99 8.58 -1.52 8.34
CA SER A 99 8.49 -0.14 7.86
C SER A 99 7.04 0.30 7.70
N ARG A 100 6.81 1.61 7.70
CA ARG A 100 5.52 2.27 7.44
C ARG A 100 5.57 3.13 6.19
N SER A 101 4.42 3.39 5.58
CA SER A 101 4.31 4.29 4.43
C SER A 101 4.79 5.69 4.79
N ALA A 102 5.58 6.29 3.91
CA ALA A 102 5.98 7.68 4.04
C ALA A 102 4.86 8.55 3.47
N ILE A 103 4.16 9.29 4.31
CA ILE A 103 3.16 10.27 3.83
C ILE A 103 3.81 11.66 3.96
N PRO A 104 3.82 12.48 2.90
CA PRO A 104 4.34 13.85 2.97
C PRO A 104 3.43 14.68 3.87
N ASP A 105 4.00 15.68 4.53
CA ASP A 105 3.22 16.69 5.25
C ASP A 105 2.66 17.67 4.20
N LEU A 106 1.33 17.69 4.05
CA LEU A 106 0.62 18.49 3.06
C LEU A 106 -0.60 19.14 3.72
N PRO A 107 -0.95 20.39 3.34
CA PRO A 107 -2.19 21.00 3.78
C PRO A 107 -3.42 20.14 3.42
N GLY A 108 -4.32 19.95 4.39
CA GLY A 108 -5.59 19.21 4.26
C GLY A 108 -5.47 17.68 4.27
N LEU A 109 -4.29 17.14 4.59
CA LEU A 109 -4.03 15.70 4.61
C LEU A 109 -4.84 14.95 5.68
N ALA A 110 -5.05 15.55 6.85
CA ALA A 110 -5.77 14.91 7.95
C ALA A 110 -7.24 14.69 7.61
N GLU A 111 -7.87 15.70 7.00
CA GLU A 111 -9.26 15.70 6.57
C GLU A 111 -9.48 14.76 5.38
N ALA A 112 -8.49 14.64 4.51
CA ALA A 112 -8.57 13.80 3.32
C ALA A 112 -8.52 12.30 3.57
N ARG A 113 -8.00 11.85 4.73
CA ARG A 113 -7.88 10.43 5.09
C ARG A 113 -7.23 9.60 3.97
N PRO A 114 -6.00 9.94 3.56
CA PRO A 114 -5.35 9.30 2.42
C PRO A 114 -5.21 7.80 2.63
N TRP A 115 -5.39 7.05 1.55
CA TRP A 115 -5.01 5.66 1.52
C TRP A 115 -3.49 5.54 1.54
N THR A 116 -3.02 4.53 2.26
CA THR A 116 -1.71 3.94 2.04
C THR A 116 -1.90 2.61 1.31
N ASN A 117 -0.80 1.89 1.07
CA ASN A 117 -0.88 0.55 0.51
C ASN A 117 -1.73 -0.41 1.38
N ARG A 118 -1.92 -0.14 2.68
CA ARG A 118 -2.79 -0.95 3.53
C ARG A 118 -4.25 -0.75 3.14
N GLU A 119 -4.73 0.48 3.21
CA GLU A 119 -6.12 0.85 2.90
C GLU A 119 -6.48 0.47 1.45
N ALA A 120 -5.55 0.67 0.51
CA ALA A 120 -5.73 0.24 -0.89
C ALA A 120 -5.75 -1.29 -1.08
N ASN A 121 -5.22 -2.09 -0.15
CA ASN A 121 -5.35 -3.54 -0.22
C ASN A 121 -6.60 -4.03 0.51
N ASP A 122 -7.00 -3.34 1.57
CA ASP A 122 -8.08 -3.74 2.47
C ASP A 122 -9.46 -3.25 1.98
N SER A 123 -9.51 -2.23 1.11
CA SER A 123 -10.76 -1.72 0.54
C SER A 123 -11.53 -2.78 -0.25
N SER A 124 -12.84 -2.83 -0.04
CA SER A 124 -13.77 -3.70 -0.78
C SER A 124 -14.70 -2.92 -1.69
N ASP A 125 -14.38 -1.64 -1.94
CA ASP A 125 -15.08 -0.78 -2.87
C ASP A 125 -14.10 -0.18 -3.89
N VAL A 126 -14.55 -0.06 -5.14
CA VAL A 126 -13.76 0.47 -6.24
C VAL A 126 -14.13 1.95 -6.42
N PRO A 127 -13.25 2.90 -6.04
CA PRO A 127 -13.54 4.31 -6.24
C PRO A 127 -13.63 4.59 -7.74
N ASN A 128 -14.55 5.46 -8.15
CA ASN A 128 -14.68 5.82 -9.57
C ASN A 128 -13.41 6.52 -10.06
N ARG A 129 -12.79 7.34 -9.20
CA ARG A 129 -11.55 8.08 -9.49
C ARG A 129 -10.54 7.91 -8.37
N LEU A 130 -9.34 7.47 -8.73
CA LEU A 130 -8.23 7.27 -7.79
C LEU A 130 -6.98 8.02 -8.24
N ALA A 131 -6.48 8.92 -7.38
CA ALA A 131 -5.13 9.46 -7.53
C ALA A 131 -4.11 8.56 -6.83
N VAL A 132 -3.04 8.17 -7.52
CA VAL A 132 -1.91 7.45 -6.94
C VAL A 132 -0.68 8.35 -6.95
N VAL A 133 -0.17 8.72 -5.78
CA VAL A 133 1.01 9.58 -5.64
C VAL A 133 2.26 8.74 -5.39
N GLY A 134 3.18 8.74 -6.36
CA GLY A 134 4.46 8.06 -6.29
C GLY A 134 4.56 6.89 -7.27
N ALA A 135 5.43 7.01 -8.27
CA ALA A 135 5.63 6.00 -9.32
C ALA A 135 6.74 4.96 -9.02
N GLY A 136 6.86 4.56 -7.76
CA GLY A 136 7.67 3.40 -7.36
C GLY A 136 6.93 2.08 -7.60
N GLY A 137 7.54 0.95 -7.25
CA GLY A 137 6.93 -0.37 -7.45
C GLY A 137 5.52 -0.49 -6.87
N VAL A 138 5.29 0.01 -5.66
CA VAL A 138 3.95 0.01 -5.03
C VAL A 138 2.95 0.85 -5.83
N GLY A 139 3.32 2.06 -6.25
CA GLY A 139 2.38 2.92 -6.99
C GLY A 139 2.04 2.37 -8.37
N VAL A 140 3.01 1.78 -9.08
CA VAL A 140 2.78 1.09 -10.36
C VAL A 140 1.87 -0.13 -10.17
N GLU A 141 2.12 -0.95 -9.15
CA GLU A 141 1.26 -2.09 -8.81
C GLU A 141 -0.17 -1.64 -8.50
N MET A 142 -0.35 -0.61 -7.68
CA MET A 142 -1.67 -0.12 -7.30
C MET A 142 -2.39 0.56 -8.47
N ALA A 143 -1.68 1.32 -9.31
CA ALA A 143 -2.27 1.89 -10.52
C ALA A 143 -2.77 0.78 -11.47
N THR A 144 -1.98 -0.29 -11.64
CA THR A 144 -2.38 -1.45 -12.46
C THR A 144 -3.62 -2.13 -11.88
N ALA A 145 -3.61 -2.43 -10.57
CA ALA A 145 -4.69 -3.15 -9.91
C ALA A 145 -6.01 -2.38 -9.99
N TRP A 146 -6.01 -1.12 -9.57
CA TRP A 146 -7.23 -0.32 -9.47
C TRP A 146 -7.79 0.08 -10.84
N GLN A 147 -6.92 0.37 -11.83
CA GLN A 147 -7.37 0.56 -13.21
C GLN A 147 -8.06 -0.69 -13.76
N GLY A 148 -7.47 -1.87 -13.52
CA GLY A 148 -8.04 -3.14 -13.94
C GLY A 148 -9.35 -3.52 -13.24
N LEU A 149 -9.57 -3.02 -12.03
CA LEU A 149 -10.82 -3.18 -11.28
C LEU A 149 -11.91 -2.19 -11.70
N GLY A 150 -11.58 -1.18 -12.50
CA GLY A 150 -12.53 -0.22 -13.07
C GLY A 150 -12.41 1.21 -12.58
N SER A 151 -11.50 1.52 -11.65
CA SER A 151 -11.21 2.91 -11.28
C SER A 151 -10.61 3.67 -12.45
N LYS A 152 -10.96 4.95 -12.62
CA LYS A 152 -10.20 5.90 -13.44
C LYS A 152 -8.98 6.35 -12.65
N VAL A 153 -7.80 5.83 -12.99
CA VAL A 153 -6.57 6.10 -12.25
C VAL A 153 -5.77 7.23 -12.86
N THR A 154 -5.33 8.17 -12.01
CA THR A 154 -4.26 9.12 -12.33
C THR A 154 -3.03 8.80 -11.48
N LEU A 155 -1.90 8.48 -12.13
CA LEU A 155 -0.62 8.19 -11.47
C LEU A 155 0.29 9.42 -11.54
N LEU A 156 0.58 10.01 -10.39
CA LEU A 156 1.42 11.20 -10.24
C LEU A 156 2.85 10.81 -9.84
N ALA A 157 3.81 11.16 -10.68
CA ALA A 157 5.23 10.96 -10.45
C ALA A 157 5.92 12.32 -10.29
N ARG A 158 6.51 12.57 -9.11
CA ARG A 158 7.29 13.80 -8.85
C ARG A 158 8.49 13.95 -9.79
N GLY A 159 9.17 12.85 -10.11
CA GLY A 159 10.31 12.86 -11.03
C GLY A 159 9.89 12.81 -12.50
N SER A 160 10.86 12.90 -13.40
CA SER A 160 10.63 12.79 -14.85
C SER A 160 10.33 11.38 -15.35
N ARG A 161 10.41 10.35 -14.50
CA ARG A 161 10.27 8.93 -14.89
C ARG A 161 9.62 8.07 -13.80
N LEU A 162 9.02 6.97 -14.22
CA LEU A 162 8.56 5.90 -13.35
C LEU A 162 9.72 4.98 -12.95
N LEU A 163 9.54 4.23 -11.84
CA LEU A 163 10.49 3.24 -11.34
C LEU A 163 11.95 3.76 -11.31
N PRO A 164 12.23 4.91 -10.66
CA PRO A 164 13.50 5.62 -10.80
C PRO A 164 14.73 4.86 -10.28
N ARG A 165 14.53 3.73 -9.58
CA ARG A 165 15.58 2.82 -9.09
C ARG A 165 15.95 1.70 -10.07
N MET A 166 15.26 1.63 -11.21
CA MET A 166 15.54 0.68 -12.29
C MET A 166 16.17 1.42 -13.48
N GLU A 167 16.65 0.65 -14.46
CA GLU A 167 17.12 1.19 -15.74
C GLU A 167 16.02 2.01 -16.43
N PRO A 168 16.37 3.13 -17.10
CA PRO A 168 15.40 4.08 -17.66
C PRO A 168 14.33 3.42 -18.55
N PHE A 169 14.75 2.50 -19.43
CA PHE A 169 13.86 1.83 -20.38
C PHE A 169 12.74 1.03 -19.70
N VAL A 170 12.95 0.55 -18.47
CA VAL A 170 11.94 -0.16 -17.68
C VAL A 170 10.80 0.78 -17.32
N GLY A 171 11.13 1.99 -16.83
CA GLY A 171 10.16 3.01 -16.50
C GLY A 171 9.36 3.47 -17.73
N GLU A 172 10.02 3.59 -18.88
CA GLU A 172 9.38 3.96 -20.16
C GLU A 172 8.43 2.89 -20.67
N LEU A 173 8.84 1.61 -20.66
CA LEU A 173 8.00 0.49 -21.08
C LEU A 173 6.78 0.34 -20.16
N VAL A 174 6.98 0.42 -18.85
CA VAL A 174 5.89 0.34 -17.87
C VAL A 174 4.94 1.54 -18.01
N GLY A 175 5.48 2.75 -18.19
CA GLY A 175 4.68 3.95 -18.40
C GLY A 175 3.78 3.85 -19.63
N ARG A 176 4.32 3.39 -20.76
CA ARG A 176 3.53 3.13 -21.98
C ARG A 176 2.45 2.09 -21.74
N GLY A 177 2.77 0.95 -21.14
CA GLY A 177 1.79 -0.09 -20.86
C GLY A 177 0.67 0.36 -19.92
N LEU A 178 0.97 1.21 -18.93
CA LEU A 178 -0.05 1.82 -18.06
C LEU A 178 -0.94 2.79 -18.83
N ALA A 179 -0.37 3.65 -19.66
CA ALA A 179 -1.13 4.59 -20.49
C ALA A 179 -2.03 3.86 -21.51
N GLU A 180 -1.53 2.81 -22.16
CA GLU A 180 -2.30 1.94 -23.05
C GLU A 180 -3.45 1.22 -22.32
N ALA A 181 -3.26 0.91 -21.02
CA ALA A 181 -4.31 0.36 -20.16
C ALA A 181 -5.31 1.43 -19.64
N GLY A 182 -5.13 2.70 -19.99
CA GLY A 182 -6.03 3.80 -19.66
C GLY A 182 -5.68 4.59 -18.40
N VAL A 183 -4.50 4.37 -17.80
CA VAL A 183 -4.02 5.17 -16.66
C VAL A 183 -3.54 6.54 -17.17
N ASP A 184 -3.99 7.63 -16.53
CA ASP A 184 -3.43 8.97 -16.76
C ASP A 184 -2.10 9.10 -16.00
N VAL A 185 -0.99 8.88 -16.72
CA VAL A 185 0.37 8.92 -16.15
C VAL A 185 0.95 10.33 -16.30
N ARG A 186 1.19 11.01 -15.18
CA ARG A 186 1.77 12.36 -15.16
C ARG A 186 3.11 12.40 -14.43
N THR A 187 4.13 12.91 -15.10
CA THR A 187 5.50 13.06 -14.56
C THR A 187 5.84 14.51 -14.29
N GLY A 188 6.82 14.76 -13.42
CA GLY A 188 7.23 16.12 -13.05
C GLY A 188 6.20 16.87 -12.20
N VAL A 189 5.20 16.16 -11.65
CA VAL A 189 4.08 16.76 -10.94
C VAL A 189 3.85 16.06 -9.60
N THR A 190 3.43 16.83 -8.60
CA THR A 190 3.02 16.32 -7.29
C THR A 190 1.83 17.11 -6.76
N VAL A 191 1.16 16.56 -5.76
CA VAL A 191 0.12 17.28 -5.01
C VAL A 191 0.79 18.35 -4.15
N ARG A 192 0.31 19.59 -4.28
CA ARG A 192 0.70 20.74 -3.45
C ARG A 192 -0.19 20.86 -2.23
N GLU A 193 -1.48 20.66 -2.43
CA GLU A 193 -2.53 20.82 -1.44
C GLU A 193 -3.71 19.94 -1.83
N LEU A 194 -4.45 19.49 -0.83
CA LEU A 194 -5.65 18.71 -1.02
C LEU A 194 -6.71 19.13 -0.02
N SER A 195 -7.98 19.04 -0.40
CA SER A 195 -9.08 19.37 0.50
C SER A 195 -10.23 18.39 0.32
N ARG A 196 -10.89 18.09 1.44
CA ARG A 196 -12.11 17.28 1.48
C ARG A 196 -13.10 18.01 2.38
N ALA A 197 -14.23 18.44 1.81
CA ALA A 197 -15.22 19.23 2.54
C ALA A 197 -15.90 18.42 3.66
N TYR A 198 -16.23 17.16 3.39
CA TYR A 198 -16.86 16.24 4.34
C TYR A 198 -16.34 14.81 4.14
N PRO A 199 -16.43 13.93 5.14
CA PRO A 199 -16.12 12.52 4.95
C PRO A 199 -16.87 11.95 3.73
N TYR A 200 -16.16 11.18 2.90
CA TYR A 200 -16.68 10.51 1.70
C TYR A 200 -17.12 11.42 0.53
N CYS A 201 -16.95 12.74 0.60
CA CYS A 201 -17.08 13.59 -0.60
C CYS A 201 -15.82 13.50 -1.46
N PRO A 202 -15.88 13.80 -2.78
CA PRO A 202 -14.69 13.90 -3.60
C PRO A 202 -13.65 14.86 -3.01
N LEU A 203 -12.37 14.56 -3.20
CA LEU A 203 -11.25 15.45 -2.87
C LEU A 203 -10.91 16.31 -4.07
N ALA A 204 -10.68 17.59 -3.80
CA ALA A 204 -9.96 18.45 -4.72
C ALA A 204 -8.46 18.37 -4.42
N LEU A 205 -7.66 18.20 -5.48
CA LEU A 205 -6.20 18.19 -5.44
C LEU A 205 -5.68 19.37 -6.26
N ALA A 206 -4.88 20.23 -5.65
CA ALA A 206 -4.11 21.23 -6.38
C ALA A 206 -2.71 20.67 -6.66
N LEU A 207 -2.30 20.65 -7.93
CA LEU A 207 -1.02 20.12 -8.37
C LEU A 207 0.03 21.23 -8.53
N THR A 208 1.30 20.84 -8.54
CA THR A 208 2.43 21.78 -8.67
C THR A 208 2.56 22.44 -10.04
N ASP A 209 1.90 21.90 -11.07
CA ASP A 209 1.83 22.48 -12.41
C ASP A 209 0.67 23.46 -12.59
N GLY A 210 -0.08 23.73 -11.51
CA GLY A 210 -1.25 24.59 -11.51
C GLY A 210 -2.56 23.91 -11.92
N THR A 211 -2.52 22.63 -12.28
CA THR A 211 -3.75 21.87 -12.59
C THR A 211 -4.48 21.45 -11.32
N GLU A 212 -5.80 21.29 -11.43
CA GLU A 212 -6.65 20.75 -10.37
C GLU A 212 -7.23 19.40 -10.80
N LEU A 213 -7.33 18.47 -9.85
CA LEU A 213 -7.96 17.17 -10.03
C LEU A 213 -9.02 16.96 -8.97
N GLU A 214 -10.16 16.42 -9.37
CA GLU A 214 -11.16 15.91 -8.44
C GLU A 214 -11.16 14.38 -8.48
N VAL A 215 -10.96 13.74 -7.34
CA VAL A 215 -10.90 12.28 -7.18
C VAL A 215 -11.71 11.83 -5.97
N ASP A 216 -12.12 10.57 -5.93
CA ASP A 216 -12.90 10.07 -4.79
C ASP A 216 -11.96 9.63 -3.65
N GLU A 217 -10.79 9.08 -4.04
CA GLU A 217 -9.73 8.66 -3.13
C GLU A 217 -8.33 9.01 -3.64
N ILE A 218 -7.39 9.14 -2.70
CA ILE A 218 -5.98 9.38 -2.95
C ILE A 218 -5.11 8.38 -2.20
N LEU A 219 -4.18 7.74 -2.91
CA LEU A 219 -3.22 6.78 -2.39
C LEU A 219 -1.81 7.36 -2.39
N PHE A 220 -1.15 7.41 -1.24
CA PHE A 220 0.28 7.75 -1.15
C PHE A 220 1.17 6.51 -1.17
N ALA A 221 1.92 6.35 -2.26
CA ALA A 221 2.92 5.32 -2.51
C ALA A 221 4.33 5.93 -2.70
N THR A 222 4.64 6.99 -1.96
CA THR A 222 5.87 7.81 -2.14
C THR A 222 7.13 7.24 -1.48
N GLY A 223 7.01 6.09 -0.82
CA GLY A 223 8.14 5.39 -0.19
C GLY A 223 7.76 4.80 1.15
N ARG A 224 8.75 4.26 1.85
CA ARG A 224 8.59 3.69 3.20
C ARG A 224 9.68 4.23 4.12
N LYS A 225 9.33 4.46 5.38
CA LYS A 225 10.26 4.81 6.45
C LYS A 225 10.32 3.66 7.46
N PRO A 226 11.49 3.36 8.05
CA PRO A 226 11.58 2.40 9.14
C PRO A 226 10.51 2.69 10.20
N SER A 227 9.80 1.66 10.68
CA SER A 227 8.86 1.84 11.78
C SER A 227 9.63 2.31 13.00
N PRO A 228 9.15 3.32 13.74
CA PRO A 228 9.93 3.86 14.82
C PRO A 228 10.04 2.77 15.88
N THR A 229 11.25 2.37 16.22
CA THR A 229 11.48 1.68 17.49
C THR A 229 11.22 2.70 18.58
N THR A 230 10.27 2.43 19.46
CA THR A 230 10.12 3.20 20.70
C THR A 230 11.28 2.79 21.61
N SER A 231 12.45 3.41 21.42
CA SER A 231 13.59 3.20 22.30
C SER A 231 14.51 4.41 22.29
N ALA A 232 14.61 5.05 23.46
CA ALA A 232 15.72 5.89 23.82
C ALA A 232 16.96 4.98 24.01
N TRP A 233 17.78 4.84 22.97
CA TRP A 233 19.17 4.46 23.14
C TRP A 233 19.95 5.73 23.48
N LYS A 234 20.32 5.92 24.74
CA LYS A 234 21.55 6.64 25.06
C LYS A 234 22.61 5.58 25.30
N GLN A 235 23.60 5.53 24.42
CA GLN A 235 24.86 4.86 24.69
C GLN A 235 25.46 5.57 25.91
N SER A 236 25.56 4.86 27.03
CA SER A 236 26.47 5.25 28.10
C SER A 236 27.77 4.50 27.84
N ASP A 237 28.82 5.28 27.56
CA ASP A 237 30.22 4.83 27.51
C ASP A 237 30.64 4.13 28.81
#